data_AF-A0A2D4M064-F1
#
_entry.id   AF-A0A2D4M064-F1
#
_cell.length_a   1.000
_cell.length_b   1.000
_cell.length_c   1.000
_cell.angle_alpha   90.00
_cell.angle_beta   90.00
_cell.angle_gamma   90.00
#
_symmetry.space_group_name_H-M   'P 1'
#
loop_
_entity.id
_entity.type
_entity.pdbx_description
1 polymer ?
#
loop_
_entity_poly.entity_id
_entity_poly.type
_entity_poly.pdbx_seq_one_letter_code
_entity_poly.pdbx_strand_id
1 'polypeptide(L)'
;DFFGKNISKSEESDSSGEVRTGKWKVPTYKDYLDLFRTLLGCDTMKDILLADEVCLTENSPLQSLNRLLYDELIKSVIKIIDKLDLTVQKQNNEEKDGSEGDAHLAIPTSDPAANLQPSKPKDYSAFINLVEFCREMLPDKHI
;
A
#
# COMPACT_ATOMS: atom_id res chain seq x y z
N ASP A 1 3.28 33.61 -44.64
CA ASP A 1 2.38 32.83 -45.50
C ASP A 1 3.01 31.48 -45.79
N PHE A 2 2.58 30.42 -45.09
CA PHE A 2 1.51 29.48 -45.51
C PHE A 2 2.00 28.65 -46.73
N PHE A 3 2.05 27.30 -46.76
CA PHE A 3 1.14 26.31 -46.18
C PHE A 3 1.64 24.85 -46.37
N GLY A 4 1.29 23.97 -45.42
CA GLY A 4 1.02 22.52 -45.59
C GLY A 4 2.21 21.59 -45.91
N LYS A 5 2.25 20.31 -45.50
CA LYS A 5 1.19 19.39 -45.06
C LYS A 5 1.86 18.08 -44.63
N ASN A 6 1.89 17.74 -43.34
CA ASN A 6 2.17 16.37 -42.89
C ASN A 6 0.82 15.74 -42.49
N ILE A 7 0.31 14.90 -43.39
CA ILE A 7 -0.92 14.12 -43.20
C ILE A 7 -0.60 12.87 -42.38
N SER A 8 -1.45 12.68 -41.38
CA SER A 8 -1.67 11.49 -40.57
C SER A 8 -1.49 10.16 -41.30
N LYS A 9 -0.85 9.20 -40.64
CA LYS A 9 -1.09 7.79 -40.89
C LYS A 9 -1.72 7.19 -39.64
N SER A 10 -3.05 7.09 -39.70
CA SER A 10 -3.89 6.34 -38.78
C SER A 10 -3.80 4.83 -39.06
N GLU A 11 -4.12 4.07 -38.03
CA GLU A 11 -4.61 2.68 -38.00
C GLU A 11 -3.62 1.57 -38.39
N GLU A 12 -3.16 0.79 -37.41
CA GLU A 12 -3.85 -0.39 -36.84
C GLU A 12 -4.02 -1.53 -37.85
N SER A 13 -3.23 -2.59 -37.64
CA SER A 13 -3.59 -3.94 -38.06
C SER A 13 -3.34 -4.85 -36.88
N ASP A 14 -4.42 -5.09 -36.16
CA ASP A 14 -4.57 -6.14 -35.17
C ASP A 14 -4.36 -7.52 -35.82
N SER A 15 -3.62 -8.41 -35.15
CA SER A 15 -3.80 -9.87 -35.12
C SER A 15 -2.50 -10.61 -34.79
N SER A 16 -2.31 -10.84 -33.50
CA SER A 16 -1.93 -12.18 -33.03
C SER A 16 -2.36 -12.27 -31.58
N GLY A 17 -3.47 -12.97 -31.35
CA GLY A 17 -3.97 -13.36 -30.05
C GLY A 17 -3.06 -14.39 -29.39
N GLU A 18 -1.81 -14.00 -29.14
CA GLU A 18 -1.02 -14.58 -28.07
C GLU A 18 -1.48 -13.89 -26.79
N VAL A 19 -2.16 -14.64 -25.92
CA VAL A 19 -2.29 -14.25 -24.51
C VAL A 19 -0.87 -14.25 -23.95
N ARG A 20 -0.16 -13.13 -24.15
CA ARG A 20 1.10 -12.86 -23.50
C ARG A 20 0.76 -12.81 -22.02
N THR A 21 1.01 -13.90 -21.34
CA THR A 21 1.35 -13.86 -19.92
C THR A 21 2.66 -13.07 -19.82
N GLY A 22 2.54 -11.75 -19.98
CA GLY A 22 3.62 -10.81 -19.78
C GLY A 22 4.18 -11.04 -18.38
N LYS A 23 5.45 -10.68 -18.18
CA LYS A 23 6.02 -10.64 -16.83
C LYS A 23 5.35 -9.50 -16.06
N TRP A 24 4.13 -9.73 -15.58
CA TRP A 24 3.40 -8.80 -14.74
C TRP A 24 4.22 -8.60 -13.46
N LYS A 25 4.70 -7.38 -13.25
CA LYS A 25 5.34 -7.03 -11.99
C LYS A 25 4.27 -7.12 -10.90
N VAL A 26 4.62 -7.75 -9.79
CA VAL A 26 3.74 -7.79 -8.61
C VAL A 26 3.65 -6.37 -8.08
N PRO A 27 2.44 -5.77 -8.03
CA PRO A 27 2.26 -4.44 -7.47
C PRO A 27 2.65 -4.39 -5.99
N THR A 28 3.13 -3.25 -5.57
CA THR A 28 3.51 -2.91 -4.19
C THR A 28 2.57 -1.83 -3.66
N TYR A 29 2.68 -1.47 -2.38
CA TYR A 29 1.86 -0.39 -1.82
C TYR A 29 2.01 0.93 -2.58
N LYS A 30 3.19 1.18 -3.18
CA LYS A 30 3.51 2.40 -3.93
C LYS A 30 2.62 2.60 -5.16
N ASP A 31 2.27 1.50 -5.81
CA ASP A 31 1.43 1.52 -7.00
C ASP A 31 -0.03 1.91 -6.69
N TYR A 32 -0.44 1.84 -5.42
CA TYR A 32 -1.78 2.24 -4.97
C TYR A 32 -1.85 3.66 -4.42
N LEU A 33 -0.72 4.33 -4.18
CA LEU A 33 -0.71 5.66 -3.54
C LEU A 33 -1.50 6.69 -4.34
N ASP A 34 -1.33 6.70 -5.67
CA ASP A 34 -2.01 7.66 -6.54
C ASP A 34 -3.53 7.47 -6.55
N LEU A 35 -3.97 6.21 -6.52
CA LEU A 35 -5.38 5.86 -6.39
C LEU A 35 -5.97 6.41 -5.10
N PHE A 36 -5.32 6.14 -3.96
CA PHE A 36 -5.82 6.59 -2.67
C PHE A 36 -5.71 8.12 -2.50
N ARG A 37 -4.68 8.75 -3.07
CA ARG A 37 -4.55 10.22 -3.08
C ARG A 37 -5.66 10.88 -3.87
N THR A 38 -5.96 10.32 -5.03
CA THR A 38 -7.09 10.77 -5.85
C THR A 38 -8.38 10.59 -5.06
N LEU A 39 -8.64 9.39 -4.53
CA LEU A 39 -9.84 9.07 -3.75
C LEU A 39 -10.04 9.96 -2.51
N LEU A 40 -8.96 10.27 -1.78
CA LEU A 40 -9.02 11.14 -0.61
C LEU A 40 -8.95 12.63 -0.96
N GLY A 41 -8.67 12.98 -2.22
CA GLY A 41 -8.68 14.34 -2.76
C GLY A 41 -9.96 14.69 -3.53
N CYS A 42 -11.10 14.05 -3.21
CA CYS A 42 -12.40 14.25 -3.87
C CYS A 42 -12.86 15.72 -3.96
N ASP A 43 -12.36 16.60 -3.10
CA ASP A 43 -12.62 18.04 -3.11
C ASP A 43 -11.94 18.76 -4.31
N THR A 44 -10.84 18.20 -4.81
CA THR A 44 -10.09 18.66 -5.99
C THR A 44 -10.52 17.97 -7.29
N MET A 45 -11.29 16.89 -7.23
CA MET A 45 -11.79 16.10 -8.40
C MET A 45 -12.81 16.82 -9.29
N LYS A 46 -12.97 18.14 -9.19
CA LYS A 46 -13.88 18.93 -10.05
C LYS A 46 -13.60 18.76 -11.55
N ASP A 47 -12.40 18.28 -11.90
CA ASP A 47 -11.96 18.05 -13.28
C ASP A 47 -12.13 16.61 -13.78
N ILE A 48 -12.44 15.64 -12.91
CA ILE A 48 -12.80 14.29 -13.35
C ILE A 48 -14.27 14.34 -13.68
N LEU A 49 -14.61 14.25 -14.97
CA LEU A 49 -15.91 14.14 -15.69
C LEU A 49 -17.11 13.50 -14.92
N LEU A 50 -17.36 13.93 -13.69
CA LEU A 50 -18.51 13.66 -12.82
C LEU A 50 -19.32 14.95 -12.67
N ALA A 51 -19.06 15.92 -13.55
CA ALA A 51 -19.87 17.10 -13.74
C ALA A 51 -21.16 16.69 -14.48
N ASP A 52 -22.05 15.99 -13.76
CA ASP A 52 -23.44 16.34 -13.90
C ASP A 52 -23.61 17.67 -13.16
N GLU A 53 -24.11 18.67 -13.90
CA GLU A 53 -24.11 20.10 -13.58
C GLU A 53 -24.83 20.46 -12.26
N VAL A 54 -25.44 19.45 -11.61
CA VAL A 54 -26.25 19.52 -10.39
C VAL A 54 -25.44 19.37 -9.10
N CYS A 55 -24.26 18.73 -9.12
CA CYS A 55 -23.45 18.49 -7.89
C CYS A 55 -22.54 19.67 -7.49
N LEU A 56 -22.41 20.69 -8.33
CA LEU A 56 -21.38 21.74 -8.17
C LEU A 56 -21.83 22.93 -7.31
N THR A 57 -23.12 23.04 -7.00
CA THR A 57 -23.65 24.20 -6.25
C THR A 57 -23.46 24.12 -4.74
N GLU A 58 -23.12 22.95 -4.18
CA GLU A 58 -22.84 22.80 -2.76
C GLU A 58 -21.57 21.96 -2.57
N ASN A 59 -20.46 22.59 -2.18
CA ASN A 59 -19.20 21.88 -1.87
C ASN A 59 -19.28 21.10 -0.53
N SER A 60 -20.40 21.19 0.20
CA SER A 60 -20.61 20.53 1.50
C SER A 60 -20.72 18.99 1.43
N PRO A 61 -21.45 18.35 0.47
CA PRO A 61 -21.47 16.89 0.33
C PRO A 61 -20.10 16.28 0.03
N LEU A 62 -19.28 16.91 -0.81
CA LEU A 62 -17.96 16.38 -1.17
C LEU A 62 -16.95 16.46 -0.01
N GLN A 63 -16.95 17.56 0.75
CA GLN A 63 -16.16 17.66 1.97
C GLN A 63 -16.60 16.64 3.02
N SER A 64 -17.91 16.40 3.14
CA SER A 64 -18.47 15.39 4.05
C SER A 64 -18.08 13.96 3.63
N LEU A 65 -18.07 13.68 2.32
CA LEU A 65 -17.64 12.41 1.77
C LEU A 65 -16.14 12.16 2.01
N ASN A 66 -15.31 13.16 1.76
CA ASN A 66 -13.88 13.11 2.01
C ASN A 66 -13.60 12.72 3.48
N ARG A 67 -14.25 13.41 4.42
CA ARG A 67 -14.16 13.10 5.85
C ARG A 67 -14.62 11.68 6.19
N LEU A 68 -15.72 11.21 5.60
CA LEU A 68 -16.21 9.84 5.81
C LEU A 68 -15.21 8.79 5.29
N LEU A 69 -14.56 9.05 4.16
CA LEU A 69 -13.53 8.18 3.60
C LEU A 69 -12.29 8.13 4.50
N TYR A 70 -11.83 9.27 5.03
CA TYR A 70 -10.75 9.29 6.02
C TYR A 70 -11.12 8.52 7.29
N ASP A 71 -12.33 8.75 7.84
CA ASP A 71 -12.80 8.05 9.04
C ASP A 71 -12.82 6.53 8.82
N GLU A 72 -13.32 6.06 7.67
CA GLU A 72 -13.38 4.63 7.37
C GLU A 72 -11.99 4.04 7.05
N LEU A 73 -11.10 4.82 6.40
CA LEU A 73 -9.71 4.42 6.18
C LEU A 73 -8.97 4.23 7.50
N ILE A 74 -9.03 5.22 8.41
CA ILE A 74 -8.39 5.13 9.73
C ILE A 74 -8.98 3.96 10.53
N LYS A 75 -10.30 3.79 10.50
CA LYS A 75 -10.97 2.65 11.15
C LYS A 75 -10.49 1.31 10.56
N SER A 76 -10.28 1.23 9.26
CA SER A 76 -9.72 0.06 8.58
C SER A 76 -8.27 -0.20 9.02
N VAL A 77 -7.41 0.83 9.04
CA VAL A 77 -6.01 0.72 9.49
C VAL A 77 -5.93 0.17 10.92
N ILE A 78 -6.71 0.74 11.85
CA ILE A 78 -6.74 0.27 13.25
C ILE A 78 -7.19 -1.19 13.31
N LYS A 79 -8.27 -1.55 12.59
CA LYS A 79 -8.75 -2.94 12.53
C LYS A 79 -7.71 -3.91 11.95
N ILE A 80 -6.90 -3.49 10.98
CA ILE A 80 -5.83 -4.33 10.43
C ILE A 80 -4.76 -4.55 11.51
N ILE A 81 -4.30 -3.48 12.18
CA ILE A 81 -3.31 -3.57 13.25
C ILE A 81 -3.79 -4.51 14.37
N ASP A 82 -5.06 -4.40 14.79
CA ASP A 82 -5.66 -5.27 15.80
C ASP A 82 -5.72 -6.76 15.41
N LYS A 83 -5.64 -7.07 14.11
CA LYS A 83 -5.69 -8.43 13.57
C LYS A 83 -4.33 -9.02 13.24
N LEU A 84 -3.29 -8.20 13.16
CA LEU A 84 -1.93 -8.67 12.90
C LEU A 84 -1.31 -9.27 14.16
N ASP A 85 -0.66 -10.42 13.99
CA ASP A 85 0.10 -11.04 15.07
C ASP A 85 1.56 -10.57 15.00
N LEU A 86 1.84 -9.52 15.76
CA LEU A 86 3.16 -8.92 15.89
C LEU A 86 3.92 -9.46 17.11
N THR A 87 3.59 -10.67 17.57
CA THR A 87 4.33 -11.30 18.67
C THR A 87 5.72 -11.73 18.19
N VAL A 88 6.68 -11.69 19.12
CA VAL A 88 8.05 -12.14 18.91
C VAL A 88 8.34 -13.36 19.77
N GLN A 89 9.07 -14.31 19.20
CA GLN A 89 9.53 -15.51 19.88
C GLN A 89 11.04 -15.49 20.00
N LYS A 90 11.55 -16.09 21.07
CA LYS A 90 12.99 -16.31 21.21
C LYS A 90 13.41 -17.38 20.21
N GLN A 91 14.50 -17.13 19.49
CA GLN A 91 15.07 -18.09 18.57
C GLN A 91 15.60 -19.30 19.37
N ASN A 92 14.87 -20.41 19.34
CA ASN A 92 15.32 -21.68 19.90
C ASN A 92 16.20 -22.39 18.86
N ASN A 93 17.50 -22.47 19.11
CA ASN A 93 18.46 -23.21 18.28
C ASN A 93 18.38 -24.74 18.52
N GLU A 94 17.19 -25.33 18.68
CA GLU A 94 17.05 -26.75 19.06
C GLU A 94 17.09 -27.73 17.87
N GLU A 95 17.16 -27.27 16.63
CA GLU A 95 17.20 -28.16 15.46
C GLU A 95 18.48 -27.96 14.65
N LYS A 96 19.61 -28.43 15.20
CA LYS A 96 20.69 -29.01 14.39
C LYS A 96 21.61 -29.88 15.25
N ASP A 97 21.47 -31.17 14.99
CA ASP A 97 22.43 -32.25 15.17
C ASP A 97 22.53 -32.91 16.56
N GLY A 98 22.40 -34.24 16.53
CA GLY A 98 22.43 -35.14 17.68
C GLY A 98 23.82 -35.28 18.28
N SER A 99 24.29 -34.25 18.96
CA SER A 99 25.43 -34.32 19.86
C SER A 99 25.00 -33.83 21.23
N GLU A 100 24.67 -34.77 22.12
CA GLU A 100 24.54 -34.53 23.55
C GLU A 100 25.82 -33.82 24.04
N GLY A 101 25.74 -32.51 24.33
CA GLY A 101 26.90 -31.79 24.86
C GLY A 101 26.88 -30.26 24.82
N ASP A 102 25.94 -29.60 24.13
CA ASP A 102 25.98 -28.13 23.98
C ASP A 102 24.66 -27.44 24.35
N ALA A 103 24.17 -27.69 25.56
CA ALA A 103 23.09 -26.91 26.18
C ALA A 103 23.59 -25.57 26.76
N HIS A 104 24.57 -24.93 26.11
CA HIS A 104 25.28 -23.77 26.64
C HIS A 104 25.75 -22.91 25.45
N LEU A 105 25.07 -21.85 25.02
CA LEU A 105 25.20 -20.51 25.61
C LEU A 105 24.36 -19.52 24.79
N ALA A 106 23.13 -19.24 25.22
CA ALA A 106 22.56 -17.95 24.86
C ALA A 106 23.40 -16.89 25.60
N ILE A 107 24.41 -16.33 24.92
CA ILE A 107 25.28 -15.30 25.49
C ILE A 107 24.35 -14.21 26.02
N PRO A 108 24.37 -13.89 27.33
CA PRO A 108 23.58 -12.81 27.87
C PRO A 108 24.03 -11.53 27.17
N THR A 109 23.11 -10.97 26.41
CA THR A 109 23.33 -9.77 25.60
C THR A 109 22.50 -8.65 26.21
N SER A 110 23.08 -7.46 26.25
CA SER A 110 22.37 -6.25 26.69
C SER A 110 21.43 -5.70 25.60
N ASP A 111 21.44 -6.28 24.40
CA ASP A 111 20.53 -5.90 23.31
C ASP A 111 19.15 -6.53 23.52
N PRO A 112 18.09 -5.72 23.75
CA PRO A 112 16.73 -6.22 23.97
C PRO A 112 16.10 -6.87 22.73
N ALA A 113 16.66 -6.67 21.53
CA ALA A 113 16.18 -7.27 20.29
C ALA A 113 16.93 -8.56 19.90
N ALA A 114 18.02 -8.89 20.60
CA ALA A 114 18.85 -10.01 20.22
C ALA A 114 18.15 -11.36 20.45
N ASN A 115 18.32 -12.26 19.48
CA ASN A 115 17.70 -13.59 19.43
C ASN A 115 16.17 -13.57 19.43
N LEU A 116 15.54 -12.47 18.96
CA LEU A 116 14.11 -12.41 18.72
C LEU A 116 13.80 -12.62 17.24
N GLN A 117 12.75 -13.41 16.97
CA GLN A 117 12.21 -13.61 15.64
C GLN A 117 10.68 -13.38 15.67
N PRO A 118 10.09 -12.77 14.64
CA PRO A 118 8.64 -12.71 14.49
C PRO A 118 7.98 -14.10 14.56
N SER A 119 6.91 -14.23 15.35
CA SER A 119 6.04 -15.42 15.31
C SER A 119 5.44 -15.64 13.92
N LYS A 120 5.07 -14.54 13.25
CA LYS A 120 4.50 -14.53 11.90
C LYS A 120 5.22 -13.53 11.00
N PRO A 121 6.26 -13.96 10.27
CA PRO A 121 7.02 -13.06 9.38
C PRO A 121 6.17 -12.36 8.31
N LYS A 122 5.09 -12.99 7.86
CA LYS A 122 4.16 -12.42 6.86
C LYS A 122 3.36 -11.23 7.43
N ASP A 123 2.95 -11.31 8.69
CA ASP A 123 2.21 -10.25 9.37
C ASP A 123 3.10 -9.03 9.57
N TYR A 124 4.39 -9.23 9.84
CA TYR A 124 5.39 -8.16 9.86
C TYR A 124 5.59 -7.50 8.49
N SER A 125 5.64 -8.29 7.41
CA SER A 125 5.69 -7.74 6.05
C SER A 125 4.46 -6.87 5.74
N ALA A 126 3.27 -7.35 6.11
CA ALA A 126 2.04 -6.58 5.98
C ALA A 126 2.05 -5.30 6.83
N PHE A 127 2.53 -5.38 8.08
CA PHE A 127 2.66 -4.24 8.98
C PHE A 127 3.61 -3.18 8.43
N ILE A 128 4.78 -3.58 7.91
CA ILE A 128 5.73 -2.65 7.30
C ILE A 128 5.07 -1.94 6.12
N ASN A 129 4.46 -2.68 5.20
CA ASN A 129 3.74 -2.09 4.06
C ASN A 129 2.64 -1.11 4.52
N LEU A 130 1.91 -1.45 5.57
CA LEU A 130 0.85 -0.60 6.14
C LEU A 130 1.43 0.70 6.71
N VAL A 131 2.52 0.61 7.50
CA VAL A 131 3.17 1.78 8.10
C VAL A 131 3.74 2.69 7.01
N GLU A 132 4.41 2.13 5.99
CA GLU A 132 4.94 2.93 4.89
C GLU A 132 3.83 3.59 4.07
N PHE A 133 2.76 2.85 3.79
CA PHE A 133 1.58 3.39 3.13
C PHE A 133 0.98 4.55 3.93
N CYS A 134 0.71 4.37 5.23
CA CYS A 134 0.16 5.41 6.08
C CYS A 134 1.08 6.64 6.18
N ARG A 135 2.41 6.45 6.22
CA ARG A 135 3.40 7.54 6.22
C ARG A 135 3.31 8.40 4.95
N GLU A 136 3.01 7.80 3.80
CA GLU A 136 2.91 8.52 2.53
C GLU A 136 1.50 9.07 2.23
N MET A 137 0.49 8.58 2.95
CA MET A 137 -0.92 8.91 2.74
C MET A 137 -1.52 9.86 3.77
N LEU A 138 -1.10 9.77 5.03
CA LEU A 138 -1.62 10.61 6.10
C LEU A 138 -0.78 11.89 6.19
N PRO A 139 -1.41 13.07 6.33
CA PRO A 139 -0.69 14.32 6.42
C PRO A 139 0.09 14.42 7.74
N ASP A 140 1.27 15.03 7.72
CA ASP A 140 2.08 15.31 8.93
C ASP A 140 1.37 16.22 9.94
N LYS A 141 0.35 16.96 9.49
CA LYS A 141 -0.53 17.79 10.31
C LYS A 141 -1.99 17.59 9.89
N HIS A 142 -2.83 17.26 10.87
CA HIS A 142 -4.28 17.39 10.74
C HIS A 142 -4.68 18.85 11.00
N ILE A 143 -5.47 19.45 10.09
CA ILE A 143 -6.10 20.77 10.27
C ILE A 143 -7.47 20.56 10.90
#